data_AF-A0A1R4GF39-F1
#
_entry.id   AF-A0A1R4GF39-F1
#
_cell.length_a   1.000
_cell.length_b   1.000
_cell.length_c   1.000
_cell.angle_alpha   90.00
_cell.angle_beta   90.00
_cell.angle_gamma   90.00
#
_symmetry.space_group_name_H-M   'P 1'
#
loop_
_entity.id
_entity.type
_entity.pdbx_description
1 polymer ?
#
loop_
_entity_poly.entity_id
_entity_poly.type
_entity_poly.pdbx_seq_one_letter_code
_entity_poly.pdbx_strand_id
1 'polypeptide(L)'
;MIVLDTNVISELFRRQPEARVVARLESLEVEVAITAITLAELFAGVRRLPDGRRKEELGKALSTTVEPYRGGHAVLPFDESCADAYAEILCERERVGLPIMTADAQIAAICRTHEAVCATRDTKAFAYTGIVLVDPWVAPRTGLSTRPFSKQAPASR
;
A
#
# COMPACT_ATOMS: atom_id res chain seq x y z
N MET A 1 6.52 9.16 6.01
CA MET A 1 5.17 8.62 6.23
C MET A 1 5.11 7.15 5.84
N ILE A 2 4.13 6.41 6.35
CA ILE A 2 3.80 5.04 5.91
C ILE A 2 2.43 5.06 5.26
N VAL A 3 2.30 4.42 4.09
CA VAL A 3 1.02 4.20 3.40
C VAL A 3 0.60 2.76 3.61
N LEU A 4 -0.58 2.54 4.18
CA LEU A 4 -1.14 1.20 4.35
C LEU A 4 -1.81 0.73 3.06
N ASP A 5 -1.40 -0.43 2.58
CA ASP A 5 -2.09 -1.16 1.53
C ASP A 5 -3.41 -1.78 2.06
N THR A 6 -4.29 -2.17 1.14
CA THR A 6 -5.62 -2.73 1.44
C THR A 6 -5.54 -3.97 2.31
N ASN A 7 -4.57 -4.87 2.07
CA ASN A 7 -4.40 -6.05 2.92
C ASN A 7 -4.05 -5.70 4.38
N VAL A 8 -3.35 -4.60 4.64
CA VAL A 8 -2.95 -4.19 6.00
C VAL A 8 -4.12 -3.59 6.75
N ILE A 9 -4.79 -2.59 6.17
CA ILE A 9 -5.94 -1.96 6.81
C ILE A 9 -7.12 -2.95 6.91
N SER A 10 -7.28 -3.86 5.93
CA SER A 10 -8.34 -4.88 5.97
C SER A 10 -8.17 -5.88 7.14
N GLU A 11 -6.94 -6.16 7.56
CA GLU A 11 -6.64 -7.03 8.69
C GLU A 11 -7.23 -6.48 10.01
N LEU A 12 -7.26 -5.15 10.17
CA LEU A 12 -7.83 -4.49 11.35
C LEU A 12 -9.34 -4.71 11.52
N PHE A 13 -10.05 -5.06 10.44
CA PHE A 13 -11.49 -5.37 10.50
C PHE A 13 -11.80 -6.82 10.82
N ARG A 14 -10.79 -7.68 10.91
CA ARG A 14 -11.03 -9.10 11.19
C ARG A 14 -11.48 -9.26 12.63
N ARG A 15 -12.39 -10.21 12.85
CA ARG A 15 -12.85 -10.58 14.21
C ARG A 15 -11.71 -11.00 15.14
N GLN A 16 -10.65 -11.56 14.55
CA GLN A 16 -9.41 -11.94 15.22
C GLN A 16 -8.28 -11.46 14.31
N PRO A 17 -7.81 -10.21 14.47
CA PRO A 17 -6.69 -9.69 13.70
C PRO A 17 -5.39 -10.35 14.17
N GLU A 18 -4.41 -10.42 13.29
CA GLU A 18 -3.07 -10.88 13.63
C GLU A 18 -2.40 -9.91 14.62
N ALA A 19 -2.06 -10.41 15.82
CA ALA A 19 -1.63 -9.57 16.93
C ALA A 19 -0.32 -8.80 16.66
N ARG A 20 0.60 -9.35 15.84
CA ARG A 20 1.85 -8.67 15.49
C ARG A 20 1.60 -7.51 14.52
N VAL A 21 0.65 -7.65 13.59
CA VAL A 21 0.24 -6.55 12.71
C VAL A 21 -0.32 -5.40 13.53
N VAL A 22 -1.25 -5.69 14.45
CA VAL A 22 -1.84 -4.69 15.34
C VAL A 22 -0.75 -4.00 16.17
N ALA A 23 0.05 -4.77 16.90
CA ALA A 23 1.12 -4.23 17.75
C ALA A 23 2.13 -3.39 16.93
N ARG A 24 2.42 -3.79 15.70
CA ARG A 24 3.33 -3.04 14.84
C ARG A 24 2.75 -1.71 14.38
N LEU A 25 1.48 -1.69 13.99
CA LEU A 25 0.80 -0.46 13.61
C LEU A 25 0.65 0.49 14.80
N GLU A 26 0.37 -0.03 16.00
CA GLU A 26 0.32 0.74 17.25
C GLU A 26 1.69 1.31 17.65
N SER A 27 2.79 0.65 17.27
CA SER A 27 4.16 1.10 17.56
C SER A 27 4.71 2.15 16.57
N LEU A 28 3.94 2.53 15.54
CA LEU A 28 4.41 3.50 14.55
C LEU A 28 4.43 4.91 15.14
N GLU A 29 5.61 5.52 15.20
CA GLU A 29 5.80 6.92 15.59
C GLU A 29 5.79 7.89 14.40
N VAL A 30 5.40 7.40 13.22
CA VAL A 30 5.37 8.16 11.96
C VAL A 30 3.94 8.34 11.48
N GLU A 31 3.70 9.38 10.68
CA GLU A 31 2.41 9.60 10.03
C GLU A 31 2.01 8.39 9.18
N VAL A 32 0.75 7.96 9.35
CA VAL A 32 0.14 6.85 8.63
C VAL A 32 -0.96 7.38 7.72
N ALA A 33 -0.92 6.96 6.46
CA ALA A 33 -1.88 7.33 5.43
C ALA A 33 -2.43 6.08 4.71
N ILE A 34 -3.50 6.27 3.95
CA ILE A 34 -3.98 5.31 2.94
C ILE A 34 -4.08 6.00 1.59
N THR A 35 -4.19 5.24 0.52
CA THR A 35 -4.47 5.81 -0.80
C THR A 35 -5.98 5.87 -1.09
N ALA A 36 -6.38 6.74 -2.02
CA ALA A 36 -7.73 6.73 -2.57
C ALA A 36 -8.07 5.39 -3.26
N ILE A 37 -7.05 4.69 -3.79
CA ILE A 37 -7.19 3.36 -4.39
C ILE A 37 -7.56 2.33 -3.31
N THR A 38 -6.81 2.30 -2.21
CA THR A 38 -7.09 1.46 -1.03
C THR A 38 -8.50 1.70 -0.49
N LEU A 39 -8.89 2.98 -0.39
CA LEU A 39 -10.23 3.35 0.06
C LEU A 39 -11.33 2.88 -0.92
N ALA A 40 -11.08 2.97 -2.23
CA ALA A 40 -12.00 2.47 -3.24
C ALA A 40 -12.16 0.94 -3.16
N GLU A 41 -11.08 0.20 -2.96
CA GLU A 41 -11.09 -1.25 -2.79
C GLU A 41 -11.88 -1.68 -1.55
N LEU A 42 -11.68 -1.00 -0.41
CA LEU A 42 -12.44 -1.25 0.80
C LEU A 42 -13.95 -1.04 0.58
N PHE A 43 -14.33 0.07 -0.06
CA PHE A 43 -15.74 0.31 -0.38
C PHE A 43 -16.31 -0.71 -1.36
N ALA A 44 -15.55 -1.09 -2.39
CA ALA A 44 -15.97 -2.12 -3.33
C ALA A 44 -16.18 -3.46 -2.60
N GLY A 45 -15.29 -3.82 -1.68
CA GLY A 45 -15.38 -5.03 -0.86
C GLY A 45 -16.69 -5.10 -0.06
N VAL A 46 -17.05 -4.01 0.62
CA VAL A 46 -18.33 -3.95 1.37
C VAL A 46 -19.53 -3.97 0.42
N ARG A 47 -19.51 -3.19 -0.67
CA ARG A 47 -20.64 -3.08 -1.60
C ARG A 47 -20.95 -4.38 -2.34
N ARG A 48 -19.94 -5.22 -2.58
CA ARG A 48 -20.08 -6.55 -3.22
C ARG A 48 -20.78 -7.58 -2.34
N LEU A 49 -20.92 -7.34 -1.03
CA LEU A 49 -21.64 -8.25 -0.15
C LEU A 49 -23.15 -8.22 -0.46
N PRO A 50 -23.85 -9.37 -0.34
CA PRO A 50 -25.30 -9.40 -0.32
C PRO A 50 -25.86 -8.48 0.78
N ASP A 51 -27.03 -7.90 0.54
CA ASP A 51 -27.70 -7.09 1.54
C ASP A 51 -28.04 -7.93 2.78
N GLY A 52 -27.90 -7.30 3.95
CA GLY A 52 -28.15 -7.92 5.24
C GLY A 52 -27.12 -7.53 6.29
N ARG A 53 -27.27 -8.15 7.47
CA ARG A 53 -26.56 -7.78 8.70
C ARG A 53 -25.05 -7.63 8.53
N ARG A 54 -24.41 -8.58 7.84
CA ARG A 54 -22.94 -8.56 7.63
C ARG A 54 -22.47 -7.34 6.84
N LYS A 55 -23.21 -6.93 5.80
CA LYS A 55 -22.88 -5.76 4.99
C LYS A 55 -23.04 -4.47 5.79
N GLU A 56 -24.10 -4.37 6.58
CA GLU A 56 -24.33 -3.23 7.47
C GLU A 56 -23.26 -3.11 8.55
N GLU A 57 -22.92 -4.21 9.22
CA GLU A 57 -21.89 -4.25 10.27
C GLU A 57 -20.51 -3.85 9.72
N LEU A 58 -20.10 -4.44 8.59
CA LEU A 58 -18.83 -4.10 7.95
C LEU A 58 -18.83 -2.68 7.39
N GLY A 59 -19.96 -2.19 6.86
CA GLY A 59 -20.09 -0.83 6.39
C GLY A 59 -19.90 0.20 7.51
N LYS A 60 -20.52 -0.04 8.68
CA LYS A 60 -20.33 0.80 9.87
C LYS A 60 -18.89 0.77 10.37
N ALA A 61 -18.32 -0.43 10.51
CA ALA A 61 -16.93 -0.59 10.95
C ALA A 61 -15.94 0.10 10.00
N LEU A 62 -16.15 -0.03 8.68
CA LEU A 62 -15.37 0.63 7.67
C LEU A 62 -15.39 2.15 7.83
N SER A 63 -16.59 2.75 7.89
CA SER A 63 -16.74 4.19 8.07
C SER A 63 -16.00 4.70 9.31
N THR A 64 -16.16 4.03 10.46
CA THR A 64 -15.46 4.40 11.70
C THR A 64 -13.94 4.29 11.58
N THR A 65 -13.44 3.28 10.88
CA THR A 65 -11.99 3.04 10.76
C THR A 65 -11.31 3.97 9.77
N VAL A 66 -12.00 4.39 8.71
CA VAL A 66 -11.42 5.33 7.72
C VAL A 66 -11.56 6.79 8.12
N GLU A 67 -12.41 7.10 9.11
CA GLU A 67 -12.69 8.46 9.56
C GLU A 67 -11.42 9.23 9.98
N PRO A 68 -10.48 8.65 10.77
CA PRO A 68 -9.24 9.35 11.14
C PRO A 68 -8.41 9.77 9.92
N TYR A 69 -8.39 8.95 8.87
CA TYR A 69 -7.65 9.26 7.64
C TYR A 69 -8.34 10.36 6.83
N ARG A 70 -9.68 10.36 6.78
CA ARG A 70 -10.46 11.37 6.07
C ARG A 70 -10.39 12.74 6.75
N GLY A 71 -10.60 12.78 8.07
CA GLY A 71 -10.57 14.01 8.86
C GLY A 71 -9.18 14.67 8.92
N GLY A 72 -8.12 13.87 8.76
CA GLY A 72 -6.73 14.33 8.79
C GLY A 72 -6.07 14.57 7.42
N HIS A 73 -6.80 14.50 6.31
CA HIS A 73 -6.24 14.56 4.94
C HIS A 73 -5.19 13.48 4.63
N ALA A 74 -5.22 12.34 5.35
CA ALA A 74 -4.30 11.21 5.16
C ALA A 74 -4.83 10.17 4.16
N VAL A 75 -5.69 10.60 3.23
CA VAL A 75 -6.11 9.83 2.05
C VAL A 75 -5.44 10.45 0.83
N LEU A 76 -4.37 9.82 0.36
CA LEU A 76 -3.56 10.33 -0.74
C LEU A 76 -4.24 10.05 -2.10
N PRO A 77 -4.47 11.06 -2.95
CA PRO A 77 -5.09 10.87 -4.26
C PRO A 77 -4.10 10.27 -5.26
N PHE A 78 -4.62 9.64 -6.32
CA PHE A 78 -3.86 9.47 -7.55
C PHE A 78 -4.16 10.67 -8.45
N ASP A 79 -3.25 11.63 -8.52
CA ASP A 79 -3.40 12.88 -9.28
C ASP A 79 -2.33 13.01 -10.38
N GLU A 80 -2.27 14.17 -11.03
CA GLU A 80 -1.31 14.46 -12.11
C GLU A 80 0.14 14.21 -11.69
N SER A 81 0.50 14.48 -10.43
CA SER A 81 1.87 14.30 -9.93
C SER A 81 2.28 12.82 -9.81
N CYS A 82 1.32 11.90 -9.88
CA CYS A 82 1.56 10.46 -9.88
C CYS A 82 1.75 9.88 -11.29
N ALA A 83 1.44 10.64 -12.36
CA ALA A 83 1.35 10.11 -13.71
C ALA A 83 2.69 9.59 -14.25
N ASP A 84 3.76 10.37 -14.10
CA ASP A 84 5.10 9.99 -14.55
C ASP A 84 5.61 8.76 -13.78
N ALA A 85 5.49 8.76 -12.44
CA ALA A 85 5.87 7.63 -11.61
C ALA A 85 5.12 6.35 -11.98
N TYR A 86 3.81 6.45 -12.27
CA TYR A 86 2.99 5.33 -12.73
C TYR A 86 3.48 4.77 -14.08
N ALA A 87 3.74 5.64 -15.05
CA ALA A 87 4.20 5.24 -16.37
C ALA A 87 5.58 4.56 -16.30
N GLU A 88 6.51 5.12 -15.53
CA GLU A 88 7.82 4.50 -15.27
C GLU A 88 7.68 3.11 -14.68
N ILE A 89 6.87 2.95 -13.62
CA ILE A 89 6.65 1.66 -12.97
C ILE A 89 6.14 0.63 -13.97
N LEU A 90 5.11 0.97 -14.77
CA LEU A 90 4.57 0.06 -15.78
C LEU A 90 5.64 -0.38 -16.78
N CYS A 91 6.31 0.57 -17.42
CA CYS A 91 7.29 0.28 -18.45
C CYS A 91 8.49 -0.52 -17.90
N GLU A 92 8.96 -0.20 -16.69
CA GLU A 92 10.04 -0.94 -16.04
C GLU A 92 9.63 -2.38 -15.75
N ARG A 93 8.42 -2.59 -15.21
CA ARG A 93 7.85 -3.90 -14.85
C ARG A 93 7.63 -4.78 -16.08
N GLU A 94 7.10 -4.21 -17.15
CA GLU A 94 6.93 -4.89 -18.44
C GLU A 94 8.27 -5.30 -19.04
N ARG A 95 9.26 -4.39 -19.05
CA ARG A 95 10.61 -4.66 -19.58
C ARG A 95 11.31 -5.83 -18.88
N VAL A 96 11.06 -6.03 -17.59
CA VAL A 96 11.61 -7.15 -16.82
C VAL A 96 10.71 -8.40 -16.81
N GLY A 97 9.64 -8.41 -17.61
CA GLY A 97 8.76 -9.57 -17.78
C GLY A 97 7.88 -9.87 -16.56
N LEU A 98 7.57 -8.84 -15.75
CA LEU A 98 6.81 -8.99 -14.52
C LEU A 98 5.72 -7.90 -14.46
N PRO A 99 4.62 -8.04 -15.22
CA PRO A 99 3.56 -7.04 -15.25
C PRO A 99 2.92 -6.83 -13.87
N ILE A 100 2.36 -5.64 -13.66
CA ILE A 100 1.74 -5.21 -12.40
C ILE A 100 0.28 -4.83 -12.62
N MET A 101 -0.55 -5.07 -11.61
CA MET A 101 -1.95 -4.66 -11.65
C MET A 101 -2.05 -3.14 -11.59
N THR A 102 -3.03 -2.57 -12.30
CA THR A 102 -3.25 -1.11 -12.33
C THR A 102 -3.38 -0.51 -10.93
N ALA A 103 -4.14 -1.15 -10.04
CA ALA A 103 -4.32 -0.67 -8.65
C ALA A 103 -2.98 -0.63 -7.89
N ASP A 104 -2.20 -1.71 -7.94
CA ASP A 104 -0.88 -1.77 -7.30
C ASP A 104 0.09 -0.74 -7.89
N ALA A 105 0.06 -0.53 -9.20
CA ALA A 105 0.87 0.48 -9.87
C ALA A 105 0.48 1.90 -9.45
N GLN A 106 -0.83 2.18 -9.27
CA GLN A 106 -1.30 3.46 -8.75
C GLN A 106 -0.87 3.67 -7.29
N ILE A 107 -1.01 2.65 -6.44
CA ILE A 107 -0.55 2.70 -5.04
C ILE A 107 0.97 2.94 -4.99
N ALA A 108 1.74 2.23 -5.81
CA ALA A 108 3.19 2.38 -5.89
C ALA A 108 3.59 3.77 -6.40
N ALA A 109 2.89 4.32 -7.39
CA ALA A 109 3.12 5.66 -7.90
C ALA A 109 2.88 6.73 -6.83
N ILE A 110 1.76 6.65 -6.11
CA ILE A 110 1.48 7.52 -4.95
C ILE A 110 2.61 7.42 -3.93
N CYS A 111 3.05 6.19 -3.60
CA CYS A 111 4.14 6.02 -2.64
C CYS A 111 5.46 6.63 -3.14
N ARG A 112 5.79 6.52 -4.43
CA ARG A 112 6.97 7.18 -5.02
C ARG A 112 6.86 8.70 -4.89
N THR A 113 5.74 9.29 -5.31
CA THR A 113 5.53 10.74 -5.33
C THR A 113 5.61 11.36 -3.94
N HIS A 114 5.17 10.65 -2.90
CA HIS A 114 5.20 11.11 -1.51
C HIS A 114 6.40 10.62 -0.70
N GLU A 115 7.39 9.97 -1.34
CA GLU A 115 8.53 9.33 -0.67
C GLU A 115 8.11 8.43 0.51
N ALA A 116 6.97 7.75 0.35
CA ALA A 116 6.34 6.97 1.39
C ALA A 116 6.83 5.52 1.40
N VAL A 117 6.86 4.94 2.60
CA VAL A 117 7.03 3.49 2.77
C VAL A 117 5.66 2.83 2.61
N CYS A 118 5.52 1.84 1.74
CA CYS A 118 4.30 1.07 1.62
C CYS A 118 4.30 -0.12 2.60
N ALA A 119 3.30 -0.16 3.49
CA ALA A 119 3.04 -1.31 4.33
C ALA A 119 2.12 -2.28 3.57
N THR A 120 2.61 -3.49 3.30
CA THR A 120 1.86 -4.50 2.55
C THR A 120 2.33 -5.91 2.90
N ARG A 121 1.40 -6.86 2.94
CA ARG A 121 1.72 -8.29 3.01
C ARG A 121 2.25 -8.82 1.67
N ASP A 122 1.81 -8.22 0.56
CA ASP A 122 2.02 -8.72 -0.79
C ASP A 122 3.26 -8.10 -1.44
N THR A 123 4.39 -8.13 -0.74
CA THR A 123 5.66 -7.46 -1.16
C THR A 123 6.13 -7.81 -2.57
N LYS A 124 5.79 -8.99 -3.09
CA LYS A 124 6.13 -9.43 -4.45
C LYS A 124 5.38 -8.64 -5.54
N ALA A 125 4.15 -8.22 -5.28
CA ALA A 125 3.36 -7.40 -6.22
C ALA A 125 4.06 -6.05 -6.48
N PHE A 126 4.71 -5.52 -5.45
CA PHE A 126 5.45 -4.26 -5.48
C PHE A 126 6.96 -4.43 -5.78
N ALA A 127 7.42 -5.62 -6.16
CA ALA A 127 8.83 -5.78 -6.55
C ALA A 127 9.16 -4.89 -7.77
N TYR A 128 10.39 -4.37 -7.87
CA TYR A 128 10.83 -3.53 -8.99
C TYR A 128 10.02 -2.24 -9.21
N THR A 129 9.17 -1.83 -8.26
CA THR A 129 8.48 -0.54 -8.32
C THR A 129 9.28 0.57 -7.66
N GLY A 130 10.50 0.32 -7.15
CA GLY A 130 11.37 1.36 -6.57
C GLY A 130 10.90 1.96 -5.24
N ILE A 131 9.77 1.51 -4.68
CA ILE A 131 9.28 1.96 -3.37
C ILE A 131 9.90 1.16 -2.23
N VAL A 132 9.94 1.75 -1.04
CA VAL A 132 10.34 1.05 0.18
C VAL A 132 9.15 0.29 0.72
N LEU A 133 9.35 -0.98 1.07
CA LEU A 133 8.30 -1.88 1.55
C LEU A 133 8.52 -2.27 3.00
N VAL A 134 7.42 -2.39 3.74
CA VAL A 134 7.40 -3.01 5.05
C VAL A 134 6.27 -4.05 5.11
N ASP A 135 6.60 -5.29 5.46
CA ASP A 135 5.61 -6.31 5.72
C ASP A 135 5.37 -6.40 7.23
N PRO A 136 4.18 -6.03 7.74
CA PRO A 136 3.92 -6.04 9.16
C PRO A 136 3.77 -7.44 9.76
N TRP A 137 3.62 -8.49 8.94
CA TRP A 137 3.54 -9.89 9.39
C TRP A 137 4.90 -10.52 9.69
N VAL A 138 6.00 -9.91 9.26
CA VAL A 138 7.37 -10.44 9.50
C VAL A 138 8.13 -9.59 10.50
N ALA A 139 8.97 -10.20 11.32
CA ALA A 139 9.83 -9.46 12.24
C ALA A 139 10.75 -8.49 11.47
N PRO A 140 11.09 -7.30 12.02
CA PRO A 140 12.08 -6.42 11.42
C PRO A 140 13.37 -7.20 11.18
N ARG A 141 13.86 -7.21 9.93
CA ARG A 141 15.17 -7.78 9.65
C ARG A 141 16.21 -6.88 10.30
N THR A 142 16.77 -7.31 11.42
CA THR A 142 17.96 -6.69 12.00
C THR A 142 19.13 -6.91 11.04
N GLY A 143 19.53 -5.84 10.34
CA GLY A 143 20.72 -5.82 9.48
C GLY A 143 20.44 -6.08 8.00
N LEU A 144 20.36 -5.01 7.21
CA LEU A 144 20.64 -5.03 5.77
C LEU A 144 21.28 -3.71 5.38
N SER A 145 22.52 -3.81 4.92
CA SER A 145 23.35 -2.75 4.35
C SER A 145 22.62 -2.11 3.17
N THR A 146 22.37 -0.80 3.26
CA THR A 146 21.95 0.04 2.14
C THR A 146 23.11 0.17 1.15
N ARG A 147 23.26 -0.79 0.23
CA ARG A 147 24.02 -0.51 -0.99
C ARG A 147 23.07 0.12 -2.00
N PRO A 148 23.28 1.39 -2.40
CA PRO A 148 22.52 1.97 -3.48
C PRO A 148 22.79 1.20 -4.77
N PHE A 149 21.73 1.01 -5.55
CA PHE A 149 21.77 0.33 -6.84
C PHE A 149 22.64 1.16 -7.80
N SER A 150 23.89 0.76 -8.03
CA SER A 150 24.74 1.37 -9.05
C SER A 150 24.20 0.98 -10.43
N LYS A 151 23.79 1.98 -11.22
CA LYS A 151 23.49 1.81 -12.65
C LYS A 151 24.65 1.10 -13.35
N GLN A 152 24.46 -0.15 -13.77
CA GLN A 152 25.33 -0.74 -14.79
C GLN A 152 24.86 -0.21 -16.13
N ALA A 153 25.67 0.67 -16.73
CA ALA A 153 25.50 1.09 -18.12
C ALA A 153 25.72 -0.12 -19.05
N PRO A 154 24.95 -0.28 -20.14
CA PRO A 154 25.21 -1.33 -21.11
C PRO A 154 26.52 -1.03 -21.85
N ALA A 155 27.36 -2.05 -21.95
CA ALA A 155 28.58 -2.02 -22.76
C ALA A 155 28.18 -1.85 -24.23
N SER A 156 28.71 -0.81 -24.87
CA SER A 156 28.63 -0.59 -26.30
C SER A 156 29.46 -1.65 -27.05
N ARG A 157 28.81 -2.28 -28.04
CA ARG A 157 29.46 -2.78 -29.26
C ARG A 157 28.54 -2.51 -30.44
#